data_AF-A0A226F4D7-F1
#
_entry.id   AF-A0A226F4D7-F1
#
_cell.length_a   1.000
_cell.length_b   1.000
_cell.length_c   1.000
_cell.angle_alpha   90.00
_cell.angle_beta   90.00
_cell.angle_gamma   90.00
#
_symmetry.space_group_name_H-M   'P 1'
#
loop_
_entity.id
_entity.type
_entity.pdbx_description
1 polymer ?
#
loop_
_entity_poly.entity_id
_entity_poly.type
_entity_poly.pdbx_seq_one_letter_code
_entity_poly.pdbx_strand_id
1 'polypeptide(L)'
;KGVDRIKQTFYSLARPTEEDENANSDPFLCTPLTPEFMKKKEETPLTNEERSLALQTIKASKDGIAVEGKEGWKLVWKTAGKSKNGKEWKHSSLVLQTVNGKREFDNKQPQYRTYTICTAPECYNYTGLTTSVSSPKCHHHQGDKTGFAVAEMTDLGNKKMLVIHQIIVSFKRISPSKGVDDCTSWRKYCNARETVSPIEIRREYFETEEAATRCYAVWQTVTLLKRLMEPSTTVKILHINNMITFPNGAEKEMKEELEKEGIELSVSSWIDPKKRNNLEYPFEKEAVGNAAITTITKDKDLGALYVVSNPHINYFGKTEKGDMLHISSKDTVVTYSTMDGALPWELIPLGTCPLKDLEKNEAHLHICNLFAYLLKLRQCFMSKKPPYKALNHTKKDAHPVYLNKQTNQTFFDEDSLSKIQMFMKKYYGVGIYLGPK
;
A
#
# COMPACT_ATOMS: atom_id res chain seq x y z
N LYS A 1 -11.51 9.47 -3.42
CA LYS A 1 -12.32 10.16 -2.37
C LYS A 1 -13.57 10.74 -3.04
N GLY A 2 -14.78 10.58 -2.50
CA GLY A 2 -16.01 11.17 -3.05
C GLY A 2 -16.93 10.24 -3.85
N VAL A 3 -16.61 8.96 -3.97
CA VAL A 3 -17.48 7.95 -4.60
C VAL A 3 -18.80 7.82 -3.82
N ASP A 4 -18.73 7.80 -2.48
CA ASP A 4 -19.92 7.71 -1.62
C ASP A 4 -20.87 8.90 -1.82
N ARG A 5 -20.35 10.10 -2.07
CA ARG A 5 -21.17 11.30 -2.34
C ARG A 5 -21.84 11.23 -3.70
N ILE A 6 -21.14 10.74 -4.72
CA ILE A 6 -21.72 10.48 -6.04
C ILE A 6 -22.85 9.44 -5.93
N LYS A 7 -22.61 8.38 -5.14
CA LYS A 7 -23.61 7.36 -4.85
C LYS A 7 -24.84 7.95 -4.18
N GLN A 8 -24.67 8.73 -3.10
CA GLN A 8 -25.78 9.41 -2.41
C GLN A 8 -26.58 10.32 -3.33
N THR A 9 -25.92 11.13 -4.15
CA THR A 9 -26.60 11.95 -5.16
C THR A 9 -27.40 11.08 -6.14
N PHE A 10 -26.85 9.96 -6.60
CA PHE A 10 -27.56 9.03 -7.48
C PHE A 10 -28.81 8.44 -6.83
N TYR A 11 -28.72 8.10 -5.55
CA TYR A 11 -29.83 7.57 -4.77
C TYR A 11 -30.92 8.61 -4.56
N SER A 12 -30.55 9.86 -4.23
CA SER A 12 -31.51 10.95 -4.07
C SER A 12 -32.30 11.27 -5.34
N LEU A 13 -31.70 11.05 -6.52
CA LEU A 13 -32.37 11.24 -7.81
C LEU A 13 -33.37 10.11 -8.13
N ALA A 14 -33.11 8.90 -7.65
CA ALA A 14 -33.95 7.74 -7.88
C ALA A 14 -35.05 7.58 -6.82
N ARG A 15 -34.73 7.98 -5.59
CA ARG A 15 -35.56 7.94 -4.39
C ARG A 15 -35.54 9.34 -3.76
N PRO A 16 -36.22 10.33 -4.36
CA PRO A 16 -36.36 11.64 -3.73
C PRO A 16 -36.97 11.42 -2.36
N THR A 17 -36.30 11.90 -1.32
CA THR A 17 -36.82 11.80 0.05
C THR A 17 -38.09 12.64 0.07
N GLU A 18 -39.23 12.03 0.40
CA GLU A 18 -40.42 12.81 0.74
C GLU A 18 -40.01 13.71 1.92
N GLU A 19 -40.24 15.02 1.79
CA GLU A 19 -40.04 15.95 2.90
C GLU A 19 -40.96 15.47 4.03
N ASP A 20 -40.38 14.95 5.11
CA ASP A 20 -41.12 14.68 6.34
C ASP A 20 -41.79 16.00 6.75
N GLU A 21 -43.11 16.06 6.60
CA GLU A 21 -43.94 17.16 7.07
C GLU A 21 -43.65 17.40 8.55
N ASN A 22 -43.15 18.60 8.85
CA ASN A 22 -43.23 19.30 10.13
C ASN A 22 -43.67 18.47 11.35
N ALA A 23 -42.73 17.73 11.95
CA ALA A 23 -42.83 17.40 13.36
C ALA A 23 -42.35 18.62 14.17
N ASN A 24 -43.30 19.51 14.47
CA ASN A 24 -43.21 20.51 15.53
C ASN A 24 -42.50 19.91 16.77
N SER A 25 -41.33 20.43 17.13
CA SER A 25 -40.74 20.19 18.45
C SER A 25 -40.87 21.45 19.29
N ASP A 26 -41.86 21.38 20.19
CA ASP A 26 -42.06 22.26 21.33
C ASP A 26 -40.77 22.34 22.18
N PRO A 27 -40.29 23.52 22.65
CA PRO A 27 -38.98 23.65 23.28
C PRO A 27 -38.92 23.21 24.75
N PHE A 28 -39.99 22.64 25.32
CA PHE A 28 -40.03 22.27 26.73
C PHE A 28 -40.33 20.79 26.92
N LEU A 29 -39.30 19.94 26.92
CA LEU A 29 -39.24 18.68 27.68
C LEU A 29 -37.84 18.03 27.51
N CYS A 30 -36.92 18.34 28.41
CA CYS A 30 -35.75 17.50 28.65
C CYS A 30 -36.10 16.41 29.66
N THR A 31 -36.13 15.14 29.24
CA THR A 31 -36.01 13.99 30.14
C THR A 31 -35.03 12.94 29.60
N PRO A 32 -34.37 12.15 30.48
CA PRO A 32 -33.17 11.38 30.16
C PRO A 32 -33.52 9.96 29.71
N LEU A 33 -33.84 9.78 28.43
CA LEU A 33 -33.89 8.47 27.79
C LEU A 33 -33.35 8.62 26.37
N THR A 34 -32.02 8.48 26.22
CA THR A 34 -31.37 8.36 24.91
C THR A 34 -31.97 7.16 24.18
N PRO A 35 -32.59 7.32 23.00
CA PRO A 35 -33.08 6.17 22.24
C PRO A 35 -31.89 5.32 21.79
N GLU A 36 -32.09 4.00 21.84
CA GLU A 36 -31.16 3.00 21.34
C GLU A 36 -30.69 3.38 19.93
N PHE A 37 -29.38 3.25 19.72
CA PHE A 37 -28.66 3.29 18.45
C PHE A 37 -29.61 3.27 17.24
N MET A 38 -29.79 4.44 16.62
CA MET A 38 -30.33 4.49 15.25
C MET A 38 -29.45 3.59 14.40
N LYS A 39 -29.90 2.35 14.15
CA LYS A 39 -29.31 1.48 13.16
C LYS A 39 -29.33 2.29 11.88
N LYS A 40 -28.14 2.56 11.32
CA LYS A 40 -28.02 3.14 9.98
C LYS A 40 -28.98 2.35 9.09
N LYS A 41 -29.95 3.03 8.50
CA LYS A 41 -30.83 2.45 7.49
C LYS A 41 -29.90 1.82 6.46
N GLU A 42 -29.86 0.49 6.36
CA GLU A 42 -29.06 -0.16 5.34
C GLU A 42 -29.61 0.32 3.99
N GLU A 43 -28.84 1.17 3.31
CA GLU A 43 -29.22 1.66 1.98
C GLU A 43 -29.20 0.47 1.02
N THR A 44 -30.38 -0.08 0.74
CA THR A 44 -30.54 -1.15 -0.26
C THR A 44 -30.08 -0.63 -1.63
N PRO A 45 -29.34 -1.44 -2.41
CA PRO A 45 -28.95 -1.08 -3.78
C PRO A 45 -30.12 -0.58 -4.63
N LEU A 46 -29.86 0.36 -5.55
CA LEU A 46 -30.88 0.79 -6.51
C LEU A 46 -31.23 -0.36 -7.47
N THR A 47 -32.52 -0.51 -7.77
CA THR A 47 -32.96 -1.41 -8.85
C THR A 47 -32.56 -0.86 -10.23
N ASN A 48 -32.69 -1.67 -11.28
CA ASN A 48 -32.37 -1.23 -12.63
C ASN A 48 -33.30 -0.10 -13.12
N GLU A 49 -34.55 -0.12 -12.68
CA GLU A 49 -35.57 0.89 -12.97
C GLU A 49 -35.21 2.21 -12.28
N GLU A 50 -34.94 2.17 -10.98
CA GLU A 50 -34.51 3.31 -10.17
C GLU A 50 -33.23 3.96 -10.73
N ARG A 51 -32.26 3.13 -11.11
CA ARG A 51 -31.02 3.59 -11.73
C ARG A 51 -31.27 4.25 -13.09
N SER A 52 -32.20 3.71 -13.88
CA SER A 52 -32.56 4.26 -15.19
C SER A 52 -33.24 5.62 -15.03
N LEU A 53 -34.08 5.80 -14.00
CA LEU A 53 -34.69 7.07 -13.65
C LEU A 53 -33.63 8.13 -13.32
N ALA A 54 -32.70 7.83 -12.39
CA ALA A 54 -31.62 8.75 -12.06
C ALA A 54 -30.76 9.13 -13.30
N LEU A 55 -30.47 8.17 -14.18
CA LEU A 55 -29.77 8.43 -15.43
C LEU A 55 -30.56 9.33 -16.39
N GLN A 56 -31.88 9.17 -16.48
CA GLN A 56 -32.74 10.03 -17.30
C GLN A 56 -32.76 11.46 -16.75
N THR A 57 -32.85 11.63 -15.43
CA THR A 57 -32.79 12.95 -14.78
C THR A 57 -31.47 13.66 -15.07
N ILE A 58 -30.34 12.95 -14.99
CA ILE A 58 -29.03 13.51 -15.32
C ILE A 58 -28.93 13.86 -16.81
N LYS A 59 -29.49 13.03 -17.71
CA LYS A 59 -29.50 13.29 -19.16
C LYS A 59 -30.34 14.51 -19.53
N ALA A 60 -31.44 14.74 -18.82
CA ALA A 60 -32.34 15.87 -19.06
C ALA A 60 -31.77 17.19 -18.53
N SER A 61 -30.86 17.14 -17.54
CA SER A 61 -30.24 18.33 -16.96
C SER A 61 -29.25 18.98 -17.94
N LYS A 62 -29.54 20.22 -18.35
CA LYS A 62 -28.66 21.04 -19.21
C LYS A 62 -27.37 21.47 -18.50
N ASP A 63 -27.45 21.74 -17.20
CA ASP A 63 -26.35 22.29 -16.41
C ASP A 63 -25.62 21.26 -15.53
N GLY A 64 -26.03 19.99 -15.62
CA GLY A 64 -25.59 18.90 -14.76
C GLY A 64 -26.28 18.89 -13.39
N ILE A 65 -26.14 17.79 -12.66
CA ILE A 65 -26.63 17.66 -11.28
C ILE A 65 -25.48 17.87 -10.30
N ALA A 66 -25.61 18.79 -9.35
CA ALA A 66 -24.59 19.03 -8.35
C ALA A 66 -24.40 17.79 -7.45
N VAL A 67 -23.15 17.45 -7.12
CA VAL A 67 -22.85 16.39 -6.15
C VAL A 67 -22.92 16.96 -4.75
N GLU A 68 -23.75 16.38 -3.91
CA GLU A 68 -24.01 16.86 -2.55
C GLU A 68 -22.72 16.88 -1.70
N GLY A 69 -22.51 17.98 -0.98
CA GLY A 69 -21.33 18.18 -0.13
C GLY A 69 -20.01 18.34 -0.88
N LYS A 70 -20.05 18.57 -2.21
CA LYS A 70 -18.87 18.83 -3.05
C LYS A 70 -19.08 20.04 -3.97
N GLU A 71 -18.63 21.19 -3.51
CA GLU A 71 -18.66 22.42 -4.29
C GLU A 71 -17.89 22.26 -5.62
N GLY A 72 -18.52 22.70 -6.72
CA GLY A 72 -17.95 22.61 -8.07
C GLY A 72 -17.93 21.22 -8.69
N TRP A 73 -18.56 20.22 -8.06
CA TRP A 73 -18.73 18.87 -8.63
C TRP A 73 -20.12 18.72 -9.25
N LYS A 74 -20.17 18.25 -10.49
CA LYS A 74 -21.43 18.03 -11.21
C LYS A 74 -21.42 16.70 -11.97
N LEU A 75 -22.53 15.97 -11.94
CA LEU A 75 -22.81 14.83 -12.79
C LEU A 75 -23.41 15.34 -14.10
N VAL A 76 -22.76 15.03 -15.22
CA VAL A 76 -23.14 15.52 -16.54
C VAL A 76 -23.22 14.35 -17.51
N TRP A 77 -24.21 14.37 -18.38
CA TRP A 77 -24.24 13.46 -19.52
C TRP A 77 -23.52 14.12 -20.70
N LYS A 78 -22.43 13.51 -21.18
CA LYS A 78 -21.59 14.11 -22.22
C LYS A 78 -21.40 13.17 -23.40
N THR A 79 -21.58 13.69 -24.60
CA THR A 79 -21.19 13.02 -25.85
C THR A 79 -19.67 13.07 -25.99
N ALA A 80 -19.05 11.92 -26.26
CA ALA A 80 -17.62 11.82 -26.47
C ALA A 80 -17.21 12.68 -27.68
N GLY A 81 -16.18 13.50 -27.51
CA GLY A 81 -15.69 14.39 -28.56
C GLY A 81 -14.76 13.67 -29.55
N LYS A 82 -14.13 14.46 -30.43
CA LYS A 82 -13.03 14.00 -31.28
C LYS A 82 -11.81 13.63 -30.44
N SER A 83 -11.16 12.51 -30.77
CA SER A 83 -9.85 12.16 -30.23
C SER A 83 -8.78 13.15 -30.72
N LYS A 84 -7.61 13.19 -30.07
CA LYS A 84 -6.44 13.96 -30.53
C LYS A 84 -5.99 13.60 -31.96
N ASN A 85 -6.38 12.41 -32.45
CA ASN A 85 -6.02 11.92 -33.77
C ASN A 85 -7.18 12.08 -34.78
N GLY A 86 -8.17 12.95 -34.48
CA GLY A 86 -9.30 13.23 -35.38
C GLY A 86 -10.42 12.17 -35.39
N LYS A 87 -10.30 11.07 -34.63
CA LYS A 87 -11.33 10.03 -34.56
C LYS A 87 -12.54 10.52 -33.76
N GLU A 88 -13.69 10.65 -34.42
CA GLU A 88 -14.96 10.96 -33.75
C GLU A 88 -15.48 9.75 -32.99
N TRP A 89 -15.84 9.95 -31.71
CA TRP A 89 -16.50 8.93 -30.90
C TRP A 89 -17.99 9.26 -30.79
N LYS A 90 -18.87 8.38 -31.29
CA LYS A 90 -20.32 8.62 -31.32
C LYS A 90 -21.09 8.12 -30.08
N HIS A 91 -20.43 7.98 -28.93
CA HIS A 91 -21.10 7.50 -27.71
C HIS A 91 -21.23 8.62 -26.67
N SER A 92 -22.23 8.52 -25.81
CA SER A 92 -22.42 9.44 -24.68
C SER A 92 -22.27 8.67 -23.38
N SER A 93 -21.68 9.31 -22.37
CA SER A 93 -21.42 8.68 -21.09
C SER A 93 -21.66 9.65 -19.93
N LEU A 94 -21.91 9.08 -18.76
CA LEU A 94 -21.97 9.81 -17.51
C LEU A 94 -20.55 10.22 -17.10
N VAL A 95 -20.34 11.52 -16.86
CA VAL A 95 -19.07 12.07 -16.41
C VAL A 95 -19.25 12.89 -15.14
N LEU A 96 -18.25 12.85 -14.27
CA LEU A 96 -18.08 13.78 -13.17
C LEU A 96 -17.28 14.99 -13.69
N GLN A 97 -17.89 16.16 -13.68
CA GLN A 97 -17.22 17.42 -13.94
C GLN A 97 -16.77 18.04 -12.61
N THR A 98 -15.50 18.44 -12.52
CA THR A 98 -14.94 19.13 -11.35
C THR A 98 -14.28 20.42 -11.78
N VAL A 99 -14.40 21.46 -10.95
CA VAL A 99 -13.62 22.69 -11.10
C VAL A 99 -12.17 22.42 -10.68
N ASN A 100 -11.19 22.69 -11.56
CA ASN A 100 -9.81 22.79 -11.13
C ASN A 100 -9.65 24.09 -10.33
N GLY A 101 -9.02 24.01 -9.16
CA GLY A 101 -8.88 25.11 -8.21
C GLY A 101 -8.52 26.45 -8.84
N LYS A 102 -8.96 27.52 -8.16
CA LYS A 102 -8.75 28.94 -8.47
C LYS A 102 -7.37 29.20 -9.09
N ARG A 103 -7.30 29.36 -10.41
CA ARG A 103 -6.29 30.24 -11.00
C ARG A 103 -6.95 31.61 -11.12
N GLU A 104 -6.81 32.43 -10.09
CA GLU A 104 -7.13 33.87 -10.10
C GLU A 104 -6.12 34.66 -10.95
N PHE A 105 -5.72 34.13 -12.11
CA PHE A 105 -4.89 34.86 -13.06
C PHE A 105 -5.50 34.69 -14.45
N ASP A 106 -5.92 35.83 -14.99
CA ASP A 106 -6.69 36.09 -16.21
C ASP A 106 -8.19 35.79 -16.14
N ASN A 107 -8.99 36.75 -16.62
CA ASN A 107 -10.42 36.71 -16.93
C ASN A 107 -10.83 35.60 -17.93
N LYS A 108 -10.37 34.36 -17.74
CA LYS A 108 -10.63 33.20 -18.59
C LYS A 108 -11.58 32.26 -17.85
N GLN A 109 -12.57 31.75 -18.59
CA GLN A 109 -13.61 30.87 -18.05
C GLN A 109 -13.04 29.72 -17.20
N PRO A 110 -13.77 29.29 -16.16
CA PRO A 110 -13.33 28.20 -15.28
C PRO A 110 -12.98 26.95 -16.10
N GLN A 111 -11.75 26.45 -15.92
CA GLN A 111 -11.34 25.20 -16.56
C GLN A 111 -11.92 24.00 -15.80
N TYR A 112 -12.86 23.33 -16.44
CA TYR A 112 -13.45 22.11 -15.92
C TYR A 112 -12.63 20.88 -16.35
N ARG A 113 -12.40 19.96 -15.41
CA ARG A 113 -11.97 18.59 -15.73
C ARG A 113 -13.17 17.66 -15.70
N THR A 114 -13.23 16.73 -16.65
CA THR A 114 -14.27 15.70 -16.70
C THR A 114 -13.65 14.32 -16.51
N TYR A 115 -14.20 13.54 -15.59
CA TYR A 115 -13.82 12.17 -15.31
C TYR A 115 -14.97 11.24 -15.66
N THR A 116 -14.73 10.26 -16.51
CA THR A 116 -15.74 9.25 -16.86
C THR A 116 -16.09 8.41 -15.65
N ILE A 117 -17.38 8.10 -15.42
CA ILE A 117 -17.84 7.29 -14.28
C ILE A 117 -18.07 5.84 -14.70
N CYS A 118 -17.71 4.89 -13.85
CA CYS A 118 -17.92 3.47 -14.06
C CYS A 118 -19.41 3.12 -14.18
N THR A 119 -19.78 2.37 -15.22
CA THR A 119 -21.16 1.90 -15.46
C THR A 119 -21.48 0.59 -14.75
N ALA A 120 -20.59 0.00 -13.94
CA ALA A 120 -20.95 -1.13 -13.09
C ALA A 120 -21.99 -0.68 -12.05
N PRO A 121 -23.01 -1.51 -11.76
CA PRO A 121 -23.93 -1.24 -10.66
C PRO A 121 -23.13 -0.90 -9.39
N GLU A 122 -23.59 0.11 -8.64
CA GLU A 122 -23.02 0.47 -7.33
C GLU A 122 -21.57 0.99 -7.28
N CYS A 123 -20.84 1.02 -8.40
CA CYS A 123 -19.41 1.35 -8.37
C CYS A 123 -19.12 2.85 -8.27
N TYR A 124 -19.71 3.65 -9.17
CA TYR A 124 -19.51 5.10 -9.30
C TYR A 124 -18.04 5.60 -9.30
N ASN A 125 -17.06 4.72 -9.45
CA ASN A 125 -15.64 5.07 -9.49
C ASN A 125 -15.33 5.82 -10.79
N TYR A 126 -14.56 6.90 -10.70
CA TYR A 126 -14.24 7.80 -11.81
C TYR A 126 -12.73 7.88 -12.10
N THR A 127 -11.92 7.06 -11.43
CA THR A 127 -10.45 7.05 -11.59
C THR A 127 -9.99 6.09 -12.68
N GLY A 128 -9.02 6.52 -13.51
CA GLY A 128 -8.40 5.66 -14.54
C GLY A 128 -9.31 5.28 -15.72
N LEU A 129 -10.44 5.98 -15.90
CA LEU A 129 -11.42 5.66 -16.94
C LEU A 129 -11.24 6.54 -18.19
N THR A 130 -11.34 5.92 -19.36
CA THR A 130 -11.21 6.58 -20.67
C THR A 130 -12.56 6.92 -21.27
N THR A 131 -12.73 8.13 -21.79
CA THR A 131 -13.93 8.62 -22.51
C THR A 131 -14.13 8.01 -23.91
N SER A 132 -13.37 6.98 -24.29
CA SER A 132 -13.43 6.35 -25.62
C SER A 132 -14.32 5.10 -25.67
N VAL A 133 -15.01 4.76 -24.57
CA VAL A 133 -15.79 3.52 -24.43
C VAL A 133 -17.23 3.86 -24.05
N SER A 134 -18.20 3.26 -24.74
CA SER A 134 -19.64 3.48 -24.52
C SER A 134 -20.15 2.99 -23.16
N SER A 135 -19.52 1.97 -22.58
CA SER A 135 -19.81 1.45 -21.24
C SER A 135 -18.52 1.33 -20.42
N PRO A 136 -17.99 2.45 -19.92
CA PRO A 136 -16.72 2.48 -19.19
C PRO A 136 -16.84 1.72 -17.87
N LYS A 137 -16.01 0.70 -17.66
CA LYS A 137 -15.91 -0.05 -16.39
C LYS A 137 -14.58 0.27 -15.72
N CYS A 138 -14.52 0.40 -14.40
CA CYS A 138 -13.23 0.58 -13.68
C CYS A 138 -12.43 -0.73 -13.70
N HIS A 139 -11.16 -0.69 -13.30
CA HIS A 139 -10.30 -1.89 -13.30
C HIS A 139 -10.94 -3.09 -12.56
N HIS A 140 -11.63 -2.86 -11.44
CA HIS A 140 -12.36 -3.91 -10.71
C HIS A 140 -13.58 -4.50 -11.47
N HIS A 141 -14.17 -3.78 -12.42
CA HIS A 141 -15.39 -4.19 -13.11
C HIS A 141 -15.21 -4.42 -14.62
N GLN A 142 -13.98 -4.30 -15.14
CA GLN A 142 -13.69 -4.61 -16.54
C GLN A 142 -13.72 -6.12 -16.84
N GLY A 143 -13.78 -6.97 -15.80
CA GLY A 143 -13.84 -8.44 -15.93
C GLY A 143 -12.59 -9.03 -16.58
N ASP A 144 -12.72 -10.27 -17.07
CA ASP A 144 -11.68 -11.18 -17.64
C ASP A 144 -10.92 -10.64 -18.87
N LYS A 145 -11.18 -9.39 -19.28
CA LYS A 145 -10.54 -8.73 -20.43
C LYS A 145 -9.32 -7.89 -20.05
N THR A 146 -9.01 -7.80 -18.76
CA THR A 146 -7.81 -7.11 -18.25
C THR A 146 -6.77 -8.16 -17.88
N GLY A 147 -5.62 -8.13 -18.54
CA GLY A 147 -4.44 -8.87 -18.12
C GLY A 147 -3.47 -7.95 -17.40
N PHE A 148 -2.57 -8.53 -16.63
CA PHE A 148 -1.49 -7.83 -15.95
C PHE A 148 -0.15 -8.38 -16.44
N ALA A 149 0.88 -7.55 -16.47
CA ALA A 149 2.23 -8.01 -16.72
C ALA A 149 3.19 -7.38 -15.72
N VAL A 150 4.18 -8.15 -15.31
CA VAL A 150 5.33 -7.68 -14.56
C VAL A 150 6.52 -7.72 -15.50
N ALA A 151 7.25 -6.62 -15.63
CA ALA A 151 8.41 -6.52 -16.47
C ALA A 151 9.62 -6.01 -15.69
N GLU A 152 10.78 -6.56 -16.00
CA GLU A 152 12.08 -6.09 -15.52
C GLU A 152 12.85 -5.49 -16.70
N MET A 153 13.33 -4.28 -16.48
CA MET A 153 14.06 -3.48 -17.44
C MET A 153 15.45 -3.19 -16.90
N THR A 154 16.40 -3.08 -17.83
CA THR A 154 17.78 -2.71 -17.54
C THR A 154 18.30 -1.65 -18.50
N ASP A 155 19.44 -1.08 -18.15
CA ASP A 155 20.27 -0.22 -19.00
C ASP A 155 21.56 -0.98 -19.32
N LEU A 156 21.60 -1.67 -20.47
CA LEU A 156 22.81 -2.37 -20.93
C LEU A 156 23.94 -1.41 -21.32
N GLY A 157 23.66 -0.12 -21.51
CA GLY A 157 24.67 0.91 -21.74
C GLY A 157 25.50 1.19 -20.49
N ASN A 158 24.95 0.92 -19.30
CA ASN A 158 25.65 1.13 -18.04
C ASN A 158 26.61 -0.03 -17.72
N LYS A 159 27.86 0.10 -18.17
CA LYS A 159 28.93 -0.88 -17.90
C LYS A 159 29.42 -0.90 -16.44
N LYS A 160 29.03 0.07 -15.61
CA LYS A 160 29.52 0.18 -14.21
C LYS A 160 28.61 -0.52 -13.21
N MET A 161 27.31 -0.56 -13.49
CA MET A 161 26.31 -1.08 -12.57
C MET A 161 25.20 -1.76 -13.37
N LEU A 162 24.71 -2.89 -12.86
CA LEU A 162 23.48 -3.50 -13.34
C LEU A 162 22.30 -2.65 -12.88
N VAL A 163 21.67 -1.96 -13.83
CA VAL A 163 20.48 -1.14 -13.53
C VAL A 163 19.26 -2.06 -13.57
N ILE A 164 18.44 -2.05 -12.53
CA ILE A 164 17.22 -2.85 -12.47
C ILE A 164 16.04 -1.92 -12.22
N HIS A 165 15.04 -2.02 -13.09
CA HIS A 165 13.77 -1.34 -12.91
C HIS A 165 12.63 -2.31 -13.17
N GLN A 166 11.79 -2.51 -12.17
CA GLN A 166 10.64 -3.39 -12.27
C GLN A 166 9.37 -2.58 -12.34
N ILE A 167 8.42 -3.03 -13.16
CA ILE A 167 7.11 -2.40 -13.29
C ILE A 167 6.00 -3.44 -13.31
N ILE A 168 4.82 -3.02 -12.83
CA ILE A 168 3.56 -3.73 -13.01
C ILE A 168 2.67 -2.91 -13.93
N VAL A 169 2.07 -3.56 -14.93
CA VAL A 169 1.23 -2.91 -15.93
C VAL A 169 -0.07 -3.68 -16.09
N SER A 170 -1.17 -2.97 -16.34
CA SER A 170 -2.42 -3.59 -16.78
C SER A 170 -2.62 -3.33 -18.28
N PHE A 171 -3.17 -4.30 -18.99
CA PHE A 171 -3.45 -4.20 -20.41
C PHE A 171 -4.78 -4.86 -20.76
N LYS A 172 -5.38 -4.42 -21.86
CA LYS A 172 -6.63 -5.01 -22.38
C LYS A 172 -6.28 -6.12 -23.36
N ARG A 173 -6.85 -7.32 -23.17
CA ARG A 173 -6.69 -8.51 -24.06
C ARG A 173 -7.37 -8.35 -25.44
N ILE A 174 -7.55 -7.14 -25.95
CA ILE A 174 -8.37 -6.89 -27.15
C ILE A 174 -7.56 -7.00 -28.45
N SER A 175 -6.23 -6.75 -28.45
CA SER A 175 -5.36 -6.92 -29.61
C SER A 175 -3.88 -6.82 -29.22
N PRO A 176 -2.94 -7.51 -29.92
CA PRO A 176 -1.52 -7.45 -29.63
C PRO A 176 -0.93 -6.17 -30.23
N SER A 177 -0.91 -5.08 -29.48
CA SER A 177 0.06 -3.98 -29.64
C SER A 177 -0.43 -2.73 -28.90
N LYS A 178 0.29 -2.38 -27.84
CA LYS A 178 1.07 -1.15 -27.76
C LYS A 178 1.92 -1.20 -26.49
N GLY A 179 3.19 -0.87 -26.68
CA GLY A 179 4.19 -0.83 -25.62
C GLY A 179 3.73 0.04 -24.45
N VAL A 180 4.19 -0.37 -23.28
CA VAL A 180 3.98 0.31 -22.01
C VAL A 180 4.67 1.66 -22.06
N ASP A 181 3.91 2.72 -21.86
CA ASP A 181 4.42 4.08 -21.68
C ASP A 181 3.86 4.61 -20.35
N ASP A 182 4.41 4.08 -19.25
CA ASP A 182 4.31 4.75 -17.96
C ASP A 182 5.59 4.49 -17.20
N CYS A 183 6.43 5.53 -17.07
CA CYS A 183 7.43 5.49 -16.03
C CYS A 183 7.92 6.88 -15.64
N THR A 184 7.25 7.49 -14.67
CA THR A 184 7.73 8.73 -14.03
C THR A 184 9.11 8.55 -13.36
N SER A 185 9.43 7.36 -12.85
CA SER A 185 10.72 7.04 -12.22
C SER A 185 11.85 6.83 -13.23
N TRP A 186 11.59 6.11 -14.32
CA TRP A 186 12.53 5.95 -15.44
C TRP A 186 12.74 7.26 -16.18
N ARG A 187 11.69 8.07 -16.34
CA ARG A 187 11.82 9.42 -16.91
C ARG A 187 12.78 10.28 -16.10
N LYS A 188 12.80 10.16 -14.77
CA LYS A 188 13.80 10.81 -13.91
C LYS A 188 15.22 10.25 -14.16
N TYR A 189 15.37 8.93 -14.30
CA TYR A 189 16.65 8.29 -14.64
C TYR A 189 17.18 8.75 -16.02
N CYS A 190 16.36 8.71 -17.06
CA CYS A 190 16.73 9.16 -18.41
C CYS A 190 17.06 10.66 -18.47
N ASN A 191 16.29 11.49 -17.76
CA ASN A 191 16.55 12.93 -17.71
C ASN A 191 17.90 13.26 -17.05
N ALA A 192 18.40 12.38 -16.17
CA ALA A 192 19.70 12.54 -15.54
C ALA A 192 20.88 12.03 -16.40
N ARG A 193 20.62 11.32 -17.51
CA ARG A 193 21.66 10.60 -18.26
C ARG A 193 21.63 10.74 -19.78
N GLU A 194 20.90 11.72 -20.34
CA GLU A 194 20.81 11.97 -21.79
C GLU A 194 20.56 10.67 -22.60
N THR A 195 19.30 10.24 -22.63
CA THR A 195 18.76 9.20 -23.53
C THR A 195 19.41 7.82 -23.48
N VAL A 196 18.93 6.97 -22.56
CA VAL A 196 19.04 5.52 -22.71
C VAL A 196 17.65 4.90 -22.69
N SER A 197 17.34 4.12 -23.73
CA SER A 197 16.09 3.36 -23.83
C SER A 197 16.18 2.13 -22.94
N PRO A 198 15.16 1.84 -22.10
CA PRO A 198 15.15 0.66 -21.26
C PRO A 198 15.11 -0.58 -22.15
N ILE A 199 15.90 -1.59 -21.80
CA ILE A 199 15.86 -2.90 -22.42
C ILE A 199 15.13 -3.83 -21.46
N GLU A 200 14.00 -4.38 -21.91
CA GLU A 200 13.29 -5.41 -21.16
C GLU A 200 14.09 -6.71 -21.20
N ILE A 201 14.38 -7.26 -20.03
CA ILE A 201 15.12 -8.51 -19.87
C ILE A 201 14.24 -9.65 -19.37
N ARG A 202 13.09 -9.32 -18.76
CA ARG A 202 12.13 -10.31 -18.28
C ARG A 202 10.72 -9.74 -18.32
N ARG A 203 9.74 -10.58 -18.68
CA ARG A 203 8.31 -10.28 -18.57
C ARG A 203 7.51 -11.54 -18.25
N GLU A 204 6.55 -11.39 -17.35
CA GLU A 204 5.57 -12.41 -17.03
C GLU A 204 4.15 -11.84 -17.09
N TYR A 205 3.18 -12.66 -17.51
CA TYR A 205 1.79 -12.27 -17.70
C TYR A 205 0.90 -12.96 -16.67
N PHE A 206 -0.08 -12.24 -16.16
CA PHE A 206 -0.99 -12.68 -15.12
C PHE A 206 -2.43 -12.34 -15.48
N GLU A 207 -3.36 -13.15 -14.99
CA GLU A 207 -4.80 -12.93 -15.16
C GLU A 207 -5.36 -11.99 -14.09
N THR A 208 -4.74 -11.98 -12.90
CA THR A 208 -5.20 -11.19 -11.75
C THR A 208 -4.13 -10.20 -11.31
N GLU A 209 -4.58 -9.04 -10.81
CA GLU A 209 -3.71 -8.02 -10.24
C GLU A 209 -2.95 -8.56 -9.02
N GLU A 210 -3.60 -9.40 -8.23
CA GLU A 210 -3.04 -10.01 -7.04
C GLU A 210 -1.84 -10.90 -7.37
N ALA A 211 -1.95 -11.76 -8.38
CA ALA A 211 -0.84 -12.61 -8.82
C ALA A 211 0.32 -11.79 -9.38
N ALA A 212 0.03 -10.76 -10.18
CA ALA A 212 1.05 -9.83 -10.67
C ALA A 212 1.72 -9.05 -9.53
N THR A 213 0.96 -8.62 -8.53
CA THR A 213 1.49 -7.89 -7.36
C THR A 213 2.39 -8.78 -6.51
N ARG A 214 2.03 -10.07 -6.31
CA ARG A 214 2.91 -11.05 -5.65
C ARG A 214 4.23 -11.22 -6.39
N CYS A 215 4.17 -11.46 -7.69
CA CYS A 215 5.37 -11.59 -8.54
C CYS A 215 6.25 -10.32 -8.48
N TYR A 216 5.64 -9.15 -8.63
CA TYR A 216 6.34 -7.86 -8.53
C TYR A 216 7.02 -7.66 -7.18
N ALA A 217 6.33 -7.93 -6.07
CA ALA A 217 6.89 -7.81 -4.72
C ALA A 217 8.07 -8.79 -4.49
N VAL A 218 7.95 -10.02 -5.01
CA VAL A 218 9.03 -11.02 -4.98
C VAL A 218 10.25 -10.52 -5.74
N TRP A 219 10.11 -10.06 -6.98
CA TRP A 219 11.24 -9.56 -7.78
C TRP A 219 11.93 -8.35 -7.15
N GLN A 220 11.14 -7.41 -6.61
CA GLN A 220 11.68 -6.25 -5.90
C GLN A 220 12.48 -6.65 -4.67
N THR A 221 11.95 -7.61 -3.91
CA THR A 221 12.58 -8.09 -2.68
C THR A 221 13.85 -8.86 -2.99
N VAL A 222 13.84 -9.78 -3.97
CA VAL A 222 15.04 -10.50 -4.41
C VAL A 222 16.13 -9.54 -4.90
N THR A 223 15.75 -8.48 -5.62
CA THR A 223 16.70 -7.44 -6.05
C THR A 223 17.31 -6.69 -4.87
N LEU A 224 16.49 -6.37 -3.86
CA LEU A 224 17.01 -5.78 -2.62
C LEU A 224 17.96 -6.72 -1.89
N LEU A 225 17.69 -8.03 -1.86
CA LEU A 225 18.60 -9.01 -1.25
C LEU A 225 19.92 -9.12 -2.00
N LYS A 226 19.89 -9.13 -3.34
CA LYS A 226 21.11 -9.05 -4.16
C LYS A 226 21.92 -7.79 -3.85
N ARG A 227 21.24 -6.66 -3.65
CA ARG A 227 21.88 -5.40 -3.27
C ARG A 227 22.54 -5.47 -1.89
N LEU A 228 21.93 -6.16 -0.92
CA LEU A 228 22.55 -6.42 0.39
C LEU A 228 23.81 -7.31 0.28
N MET A 229 23.92 -8.12 -0.77
CA MET A 229 25.10 -8.94 -1.06
C MET A 229 26.22 -8.17 -1.79
N GLU A 230 25.97 -6.94 -2.27
CA GLU A 230 26.95 -6.15 -3.04
C GLU A 230 28.34 -6.07 -2.42
N PRO A 231 28.51 -5.84 -1.09
CA PRO A 231 29.85 -5.79 -0.48
C PRO A 231 30.66 -7.07 -0.71
N SER A 232 29.99 -8.20 -0.98
CA SER A 232 30.58 -9.51 -1.21
C SER A 232 30.61 -9.93 -2.69
N THR A 233 30.20 -9.06 -3.62
CA THR A 233 30.14 -9.38 -5.06
C THR A 233 30.78 -8.30 -5.92
N THR A 234 31.18 -8.64 -7.15
CA THR A 234 31.74 -7.67 -8.11
C THR A 234 30.67 -6.87 -8.85
N VAL A 235 29.39 -7.25 -8.73
CA VAL A 235 28.27 -6.66 -9.45
C VAL A 235 27.60 -5.63 -8.56
N LYS A 236 27.67 -4.36 -8.95
CA LYS A 236 26.91 -3.27 -8.31
C LYS A 236 25.53 -3.17 -8.93
N ILE A 237 24.48 -3.12 -8.13
CA ILE A 237 23.09 -3.06 -8.57
C ILE A 237 22.51 -1.69 -8.27
N LEU A 238 22.09 -0.99 -9.33
CA LEU A 238 21.27 0.21 -9.20
C LEU A 238 19.80 -0.18 -9.38
N HIS A 239 19.11 -0.44 -8.28
CA HIS A 239 17.67 -0.61 -8.32
C HIS A 239 17.00 0.78 -8.46
N ILE A 240 16.08 0.96 -9.39
CA ILE A 240 15.43 2.25 -9.67
C ILE A 240 14.18 2.47 -8.80
N ASN A 241 13.49 1.40 -8.41
CA ASN A 241 12.28 1.50 -7.60
C ASN A 241 12.65 1.84 -6.16
N ASN A 242 12.39 3.07 -5.69
CA ASN A 242 12.72 3.44 -4.31
C ASN A 242 11.92 2.62 -3.28
N MET A 243 10.61 2.49 -3.50
CA MET A 243 9.74 1.71 -2.63
C MET A 243 9.73 0.24 -3.06
N ILE A 244 10.05 -0.63 -2.12
CA ILE A 244 10.10 -2.08 -2.27
C ILE A 244 8.88 -2.65 -1.55
N THR A 245 7.97 -3.25 -2.30
CA THR A 245 6.83 -3.99 -1.73
C THR A 245 7.31 -5.37 -1.28
N PHE A 246 6.93 -5.79 -0.08
CA PHE A 246 7.30 -7.10 0.44
C PHE A 246 6.32 -8.20 0.03
N PRO A 247 6.79 -9.46 -0.11
CA PRO A 247 6.02 -10.56 -0.68
C PRO A 247 5.18 -11.27 0.40
N ASN A 248 4.37 -10.53 1.14
CA ASN A 248 3.58 -11.08 2.25
C ASN A 248 2.53 -12.06 1.71
N GLY A 249 2.55 -13.31 2.14
CA GLY A 249 1.67 -14.37 1.63
C GLY A 249 2.13 -14.97 0.30
N ALA A 250 3.37 -14.72 -0.10
CA ALA A 250 3.98 -15.23 -1.35
C ALA A 250 5.30 -15.97 -1.06
N GLU A 251 5.36 -16.72 0.05
CA GLU A 251 6.60 -17.36 0.53
C GLU A 251 7.08 -18.45 -0.43
N LYS A 252 6.14 -19.14 -1.08
CA LYS A 252 6.44 -20.16 -2.08
C LYS A 252 7.11 -19.50 -3.29
N GLU A 253 6.50 -18.46 -3.85
CA GLU A 253 7.03 -17.70 -4.98
C GLU A 253 8.38 -17.06 -4.65
N MET A 254 8.54 -16.54 -3.43
CA MET A 254 9.81 -16.00 -2.95
C MET A 254 10.92 -17.07 -2.94
N LYS A 255 10.62 -18.28 -2.45
CA LYS A 255 11.58 -19.39 -2.42
C LYS A 255 11.95 -19.84 -3.84
N GLU A 256 10.98 -19.97 -4.72
CA GLU A 256 11.19 -20.35 -6.12
C GLU A 256 12.05 -19.32 -6.86
N GLU A 257 11.85 -18.03 -6.60
CA GLU A 257 12.64 -16.97 -7.20
C GLU A 257 14.08 -16.93 -6.65
N LEU A 258 14.27 -17.12 -5.34
CA LEU A 258 15.62 -17.24 -4.75
C LEU A 258 16.40 -18.41 -5.36
N GLU A 259 15.75 -19.57 -5.52
CA GLU A 259 16.33 -20.75 -6.17
C GLU A 259 16.74 -20.45 -7.62
N LYS A 260 15.84 -19.80 -8.38
CA LYS A 260 16.08 -19.42 -9.78
C LYS A 260 17.26 -18.46 -9.93
N GLU A 261 17.41 -17.53 -8.99
CA GLU A 261 18.49 -16.54 -8.97
C GLU A 261 19.78 -17.06 -8.29
N GLY A 262 19.80 -18.32 -7.84
CA GLY A 262 20.96 -18.93 -7.20
C GLY A 262 21.33 -18.31 -5.85
N ILE A 263 20.34 -17.79 -5.12
CA ILE A 263 20.53 -17.13 -3.82
C ILE A 263 20.05 -18.06 -2.71
N GLU A 264 20.89 -18.26 -1.70
CA GLU A 264 20.53 -18.94 -0.47
C GLU A 264 20.31 -17.94 0.65
N LEU A 265 19.17 -18.08 1.34
CA LEU A 265 18.89 -17.47 2.64
C LEU A 265 18.70 -18.59 3.66
N SER A 266 19.62 -18.71 4.62
CA SER A 266 19.60 -19.79 5.62
C SER A 266 20.16 -19.35 6.97
N VAL A 267 19.99 -20.19 7.99
CA VAL A 267 20.60 -19.99 9.31
C VAL A 267 22.01 -20.58 9.29
N SER A 268 23.03 -19.73 9.44
CA SER A 268 24.44 -20.14 9.43
C SER A 268 24.95 -20.59 10.80
N SER A 269 24.36 -20.08 11.87
CA SER A 269 24.78 -20.39 13.24
C SER A 269 23.71 -20.07 14.27
N TRP A 270 23.77 -20.75 15.41
CA TRP A 270 22.91 -20.52 16.58
C TRP A 270 23.74 -19.98 17.74
N ILE A 271 23.18 -19.01 18.46
CA ILE A 271 23.84 -18.35 19.60
C ILE A 271 23.09 -18.67 20.88
N ASP A 272 23.83 -19.16 21.87
CA ASP A 272 23.29 -19.47 23.20
C ASP A 272 22.62 -18.24 23.85
N PRO A 273 21.45 -18.39 24.49
CA PRO A 273 20.74 -17.31 25.16
C PRO A 273 21.57 -16.43 26.08
N LYS A 274 22.52 -16.98 26.83
CA LYS A 274 23.37 -16.21 27.75
C LYS A 274 24.36 -15.33 26.98
N LYS A 275 24.89 -15.82 25.86
CA LYS A 275 25.82 -15.07 25.01
C LYS A 275 25.12 -13.91 24.29
N ARG A 276 23.84 -14.07 23.94
CA ARG A 276 23.04 -13.02 23.26
C ARG A 276 22.93 -11.73 24.08
N ASN A 277 22.81 -11.85 25.39
CA ASN A 277 22.69 -10.68 26.29
C ASN A 277 23.92 -9.77 26.26
N ASN A 278 25.09 -10.32 25.89
CA ASN A 278 26.34 -9.58 25.80
C ASN A 278 26.58 -8.98 24.40
N LEU A 279 25.70 -9.24 23.43
CA LEU A 279 25.82 -8.67 22.10
C LEU A 279 25.33 -7.22 22.09
N GLU A 280 26.05 -6.38 21.38
CA GLU A 280 25.71 -4.97 21.21
C GLU A 280 24.42 -4.79 20.39
N TYR A 281 23.67 -3.75 20.73
CA TYR A 281 22.52 -3.32 19.97
C TYR A 281 22.96 -2.47 18.77
N PRO A 282 22.53 -2.78 17.53
CA PRO A 282 23.15 -2.19 16.34
C PRO A 282 22.69 -0.76 15.98
N PHE A 283 21.72 -0.20 16.70
CA PHE A 283 21.09 1.07 16.35
C PHE A 283 21.29 2.17 17.41
N GLU A 284 22.36 2.08 18.21
CA GLU A 284 22.76 3.02 19.27
C GLU A 284 22.42 2.54 20.68
N LYS A 285 21.19 2.72 21.17
CA LYS A 285 20.85 2.39 22.57
C LYS A 285 19.67 1.46 22.68
N GLU A 286 19.89 0.31 23.31
CA GLU A 286 18.83 -0.66 23.61
C GLU A 286 17.87 -0.13 24.69
N ALA A 287 16.59 -0.43 24.53
CA ALA A 287 15.59 -0.15 25.55
C ALA A 287 15.83 -1.01 26.80
N VAL A 288 15.83 -0.36 27.97
CA VAL A 288 16.06 -1.06 29.24
C VAL A 288 14.73 -1.52 29.84
N GLY A 289 14.57 -2.82 30.03
CA GLY A 289 13.43 -3.42 30.73
C GLY A 289 12.08 -3.11 30.07
N ASN A 290 11.10 -2.67 30.87
CA ASN A 290 9.75 -2.32 30.41
C ASN A 290 9.58 -0.80 30.22
N ALA A 291 10.63 -0.11 29.76
CA ALA A 291 10.55 1.33 29.53
C ALA A 291 9.40 1.65 28.56
N ALA A 292 8.53 2.59 28.92
CA ALA A 292 7.49 3.05 28.00
C ALA A 292 8.12 3.79 26.81
N ILE A 293 7.54 3.63 25.61
CA ILE A 293 8.09 4.26 24.40
C ILE A 293 8.17 5.79 24.54
N THR A 294 7.16 6.41 25.16
CA THR A 294 7.11 7.85 25.46
C THR A 294 8.21 8.32 26.41
N THR A 295 8.78 7.42 27.21
CA THR A 295 9.88 7.74 28.12
C THR A 295 11.21 7.78 27.39
N ILE A 296 11.41 6.91 26.40
CA ILE A 296 12.67 6.84 25.65
C ILE A 296 12.74 7.87 24.50
N THR A 297 11.60 8.46 24.10
CA THR A 297 11.51 9.55 23.10
C THR A 297 11.48 10.96 23.72
N LYS A 298 11.96 11.13 24.95
CA LYS A 298 12.00 12.46 25.60
C LYS A 298 13.07 13.38 25.03
N ASP A 299 14.14 12.80 24.53
CA ASP A 299 15.21 13.53 23.85
C ASP A 299 14.74 13.92 22.44
N LYS A 300 14.87 15.19 22.08
CA LYS A 300 14.39 15.72 20.80
C LYS A 300 15.27 15.32 19.62
N ASP A 301 16.49 14.85 19.88
CA ASP A 301 17.43 14.45 18.84
C ASP A 301 17.37 12.93 18.55
N LEU A 302 16.59 12.19 19.34
CA LEU A 302 16.43 10.75 19.25
C LEU A 302 15.00 10.35 18.85
N GLY A 303 14.89 9.36 17.98
CA GLY A 303 13.66 8.60 17.76
C GLY A 303 13.75 7.23 18.41
N ALA A 304 12.62 6.56 18.52
CA ALA A 304 12.51 5.19 19.04
C ALA A 304 12.12 4.20 17.95
N LEU A 305 12.70 3.00 18.05
CA LEU A 305 12.34 1.83 17.28
C LEU A 305 11.53 0.88 18.17
N TYR A 306 10.50 0.26 17.61
CA TYR A 306 9.62 -0.64 18.34
C TYR A 306 9.14 -1.80 17.48
N VAL A 307 8.58 -2.79 18.15
CA VAL A 307 7.83 -3.87 17.51
C VAL A 307 6.44 -3.95 18.13
N VAL A 308 5.42 -3.96 17.30
CA VAL A 308 4.08 -4.41 17.67
C VAL A 308 4.01 -5.90 17.43
N SER A 309 3.66 -6.65 18.48
CA SER A 309 3.79 -8.10 18.46
C SER A 309 2.71 -8.80 19.25
N ASN A 310 2.38 -10.00 18.79
CA ASN A 310 1.68 -11.05 19.54
C ASN A 310 2.20 -12.43 19.02
N PRO A 311 1.63 -13.59 19.39
CA PRO A 311 2.13 -14.87 18.90
C PRO A 311 1.96 -15.05 17.37
N HIS A 312 1.01 -14.34 16.77
CA HIS A 312 0.65 -14.47 15.35
C HIS A 312 1.38 -13.48 14.45
N ILE A 313 1.82 -12.33 14.97
CA ILE A 313 2.33 -11.23 14.14
C ILE A 313 3.56 -10.54 14.73
N ASN A 314 4.34 -9.96 13.82
CA ASN A 314 5.31 -8.91 14.10
C ASN A 314 5.13 -7.75 13.11
N TYR A 315 5.14 -6.53 13.63
CA TYR A 315 5.23 -5.30 12.86
C TYR A 315 6.31 -4.42 13.48
N PHE A 316 7.38 -4.13 12.75
CA PHE A 316 8.42 -3.22 13.21
C PHE A 316 8.12 -1.80 12.77
N GLY A 317 8.28 -0.85 13.68
CA GLY A 317 7.98 0.55 13.42
C GLY A 317 8.97 1.49 14.09
N LYS A 318 8.81 2.78 13.75
CA LYS A 318 9.53 3.89 14.37
C LYS A 318 8.58 4.98 14.87
N THR A 319 9.08 5.80 15.78
CA THR A 319 8.38 7.01 16.22
C THR A 319 9.37 8.06 16.71
N GLU A 320 9.03 9.33 16.51
CA GLU A 320 9.80 10.46 17.03
C GLU A 320 9.28 10.89 18.42
N LYS A 321 8.00 10.65 18.71
CA LYS A 321 7.32 11.20 19.90
C LYS A 321 6.79 10.14 20.86
N GLY A 322 6.52 8.92 20.37
CA GLY A 322 6.00 7.81 21.16
C GLY A 322 4.50 7.86 21.45
N ASP A 323 3.78 8.89 21.02
CA ASP A 323 2.34 9.04 21.21
C ASP A 323 1.52 8.73 19.95
N MET A 324 0.23 8.45 20.13
CA MET A 324 -0.75 8.24 19.03
C MET A 324 -0.35 7.18 17.99
N LEU A 325 0.39 6.14 18.41
CA LEU A 325 0.79 5.04 17.54
C LEU A 325 -0.41 4.13 17.24
N HIS A 326 -0.57 3.73 15.98
CA HIS A 326 -1.59 2.79 15.52
C HIS A 326 -3.04 3.20 15.89
N ILE A 327 -3.37 4.49 15.74
CA ILE A 327 -4.74 5.01 15.94
C ILE A 327 -5.55 5.14 14.64
N SER A 328 -4.89 5.09 13.48
CA SER A 328 -5.55 5.29 12.19
C SER A 328 -6.28 4.03 11.75
N SER A 329 -7.52 4.16 11.26
CA SER A 329 -8.26 3.04 10.67
C SER A 329 -7.62 2.46 9.39
N LYS A 330 -6.61 3.14 8.82
CA LYS A 330 -5.83 2.66 7.67
C LYS A 330 -4.49 2.04 8.06
N ASP A 331 -4.16 2.04 9.35
CA ASP A 331 -2.95 1.46 9.87
C ASP A 331 -3.00 -0.07 9.73
N THR A 332 -1.85 -0.69 9.40
CA THR A 332 -1.78 -2.13 9.17
C THR A 332 -2.05 -2.93 10.45
N VAL A 333 -1.56 -2.46 11.60
CA VAL A 333 -1.81 -3.07 12.91
C VAL A 333 -3.28 -2.93 13.30
N VAL A 334 -3.89 -1.77 13.05
CA VAL A 334 -5.33 -1.57 13.32
C VAL A 334 -6.16 -2.48 12.43
N THR A 335 -5.83 -2.56 11.15
CA THR A 335 -6.51 -3.46 10.20
C THR A 335 -6.44 -4.91 10.69
N TYR A 336 -5.25 -5.37 11.11
CA TYR A 336 -5.09 -6.69 11.72
C TYR A 336 -5.97 -6.87 12.96
N SER A 337 -6.04 -5.87 13.84
CA SER A 337 -6.82 -5.93 15.09
C SER A 337 -8.33 -6.08 14.87
N THR A 338 -8.81 -5.74 13.67
CA THR A 338 -10.22 -5.89 13.27
C THR A 338 -10.53 -7.21 12.56
N MET A 339 -9.52 -8.04 12.28
CA MET A 339 -9.72 -9.34 11.64
C MET A 339 -10.28 -10.36 12.63
N ASP A 340 -11.09 -11.28 12.12
CA ASP A 340 -11.58 -12.39 12.93
C ASP A 340 -10.40 -13.27 13.41
N GLY A 341 -10.43 -13.69 14.68
CA GLY A 341 -9.34 -14.42 15.32
C GLY A 341 -8.08 -13.60 15.63
N ALA A 342 -8.09 -12.27 15.45
CA ALA A 342 -6.96 -11.42 15.84
C ALA A 342 -6.75 -11.43 17.36
N LEU A 343 -5.49 -11.47 17.78
CA LEU A 343 -5.12 -11.37 19.19
C LEU A 343 -4.75 -9.91 19.53
N PRO A 344 -5.04 -9.45 20.76
CA PRO A 344 -4.48 -8.21 21.26
C PRO A 344 -2.96 -8.18 21.07
N TRP A 345 -2.43 -7.02 20.73
CA TRP A 345 -1.00 -6.84 20.49
C TRP A 345 -0.35 -6.02 21.60
N GLU A 346 0.96 -6.20 21.74
CA GLU A 346 1.82 -5.42 22.63
C GLU A 346 2.72 -4.52 21.81
N LEU A 347 2.94 -3.30 22.28
CA LEU A 347 3.98 -2.43 21.73
C LEU A 347 5.22 -2.54 22.61
N ILE A 348 6.28 -3.12 22.04
CA ILE A 348 7.53 -3.42 22.74
C ILE A 348 8.63 -2.49 22.19
N PRO A 349 9.14 -1.56 23.01
CA PRO A 349 10.26 -0.72 22.61
C PRO A 349 11.54 -1.54 22.45
N LEU A 350 12.28 -1.29 21.37
CA LEU A 350 13.55 -1.97 21.08
C LEU A 350 14.73 -1.11 21.49
N GLY A 351 14.62 0.20 21.27
CA GLY A 351 15.72 1.13 21.54
C GLY A 351 15.49 2.50 20.93
N THR A 352 16.51 3.34 21.04
CA THR A 352 16.55 4.69 20.47
C THR A 352 17.71 4.82 19.50
N CYS A 353 17.54 5.69 18.51
CA CYS A 353 18.58 6.07 17.57
C CYS A 353 18.42 7.54 17.14
N PRO A 354 19.44 8.17 16.55
CA PRO A 354 19.37 9.54 16.08
C PRO A 354 18.28 9.71 15.02
N LEU A 355 17.56 10.83 15.05
CA LEU A 355 16.45 11.08 14.09
C LEU A 355 16.88 10.94 12.62
N LYS A 356 18.10 11.37 12.29
CA LYS A 356 18.67 11.27 10.93
C LYS A 356 18.82 9.82 10.44
N ASP A 357 18.94 8.86 11.35
CA ASP A 357 19.14 7.44 11.06
C ASP A 357 17.87 6.62 11.30
N LEU A 358 16.78 7.24 11.76
CA LEU A 358 15.57 6.55 12.22
C LEU A 358 14.87 5.78 11.09
N GLU A 359 14.66 6.43 9.94
CA GLU A 359 14.12 5.79 8.72
C GLU A 359 15.00 4.62 8.27
N LYS A 360 16.32 4.80 8.37
CA LYS A 360 17.30 3.81 7.94
C LYS A 360 17.28 2.57 8.82
N ASN A 361 17.30 2.77 10.13
CA ASN A 361 17.28 1.67 11.09
C ASN A 361 15.91 0.96 11.09
N GLU A 362 14.80 1.67 10.84
CA GLU A 362 13.49 1.04 10.61
C GLU A 362 13.52 0.13 9.37
N ALA A 363 14.09 0.58 8.26
CA ALA A 363 14.22 -0.23 7.05
C ALA A 363 15.04 -1.51 7.30
N HIS A 364 16.11 -1.44 8.11
CA HIS A 364 16.87 -2.62 8.53
C HIS A 364 16.03 -3.60 9.35
N LEU A 365 15.20 -3.11 10.27
CA LEU A 365 14.28 -3.92 11.06
C LEU A 365 13.22 -4.63 10.20
N HIS A 366 12.75 -3.99 9.12
CA HIS A 366 11.84 -4.64 8.16
C HIS A 366 12.49 -5.89 7.55
N ILE A 367 13.77 -5.81 7.16
CA ILE A 367 14.51 -6.97 6.63
C ILE A 367 14.76 -8.02 7.71
N CYS A 368 15.11 -7.62 8.94
CA CYS A 368 15.23 -8.57 10.05
C CYS A 368 13.93 -9.38 10.24
N ASN A 369 12.77 -8.71 10.22
CA ASN A 369 11.48 -9.35 10.40
C ASN A 369 11.10 -10.22 9.19
N LEU A 370 11.42 -9.78 7.96
CA LEU A 370 11.26 -10.60 6.76
C LEU A 370 12.10 -11.88 6.84
N PHE A 371 13.37 -11.79 7.25
CA PHE A 371 14.23 -12.98 7.43
C PHE A 371 13.68 -13.91 8.49
N ALA A 372 13.25 -13.36 9.64
CA ALA A 372 12.65 -14.15 10.69
C ALA A 372 11.41 -14.91 10.21
N TYR A 373 10.59 -14.27 9.38
CA TYR A 373 9.40 -14.86 8.80
C TYR A 373 9.72 -15.96 7.78
N LEU A 374 10.57 -15.67 6.78
CA LEU A 374 10.94 -16.62 5.73
C LEU A 374 11.66 -17.86 6.28
N LEU A 375 12.48 -17.68 7.31
CA LEU A 375 13.21 -18.77 7.98
C LEU A 375 12.41 -19.46 9.08
N LYS A 376 11.14 -19.06 9.29
CA LYS A 376 10.28 -19.58 10.37
C LYS A 376 11.00 -19.57 11.71
N LEU A 377 11.59 -18.44 12.08
CA LEU A 377 12.21 -18.26 13.39
C LEU A 377 11.13 -18.14 14.47
N ARG A 378 11.47 -18.51 15.70
CA ARG A 378 10.55 -18.44 16.83
C ARG A 378 10.23 -16.99 17.17
N GLN A 379 9.01 -16.75 17.67
CA GLN A 379 8.62 -15.45 18.21
C GLN A 379 9.52 -15.08 19.40
N CYS A 380 10.20 -13.94 19.28
CA CYS A 380 11.13 -13.43 20.30
C CYS A 380 10.57 -12.22 21.05
N PHE A 381 9.52 -11.57 20.54
CA PHE A 381 9.00 -10.30 21.04
C PHE A 381 7.66 -10.51 21.73
N MET A 382 7.68 -10.94 22.98
CA MET A 382 6.48 -11.05 23.80
C MET A 382 6.83 -10.72 25.24
N SER A 383 5.99 -9.98 25.94
CA SER A 383 6.25 -9.67 27.35
C SER A 383 6.12 -10.93 28.22
N LYS A 384 6.51 -10.83 29.49
CA LYS A 384 6.28 -11.92 30.47
C LYS A 384 4.81 -12.03 30.87
N LYS A 385 4.04 -10.95 30.72
CA LYS A 385 2.63 -10.84 31.12
C LYS A 385 1.84 -10.22 29.95
N PRO A 386 1.65 -10.98 28.85
CA PRO A 386 0.95 -10.45 27.70
C PRO A 386 -0.52 -10.15 28.03
N PRO A 387 -1.17 -9.21 27.32
CA PRO A 387 -2.57 -8.82 27.54
C PRO A 387 -3.58 -9.89 27.08
N TYR A 388 -3.12 -11.06 26.64
CA TYR A 388 -3.94 -12.17 26.16
C TYR A 388 -3.56 -13.47 26.85
N LYS A 389 -4.56 -14.33 27.09
CA LYS A 389 -4.33 -15.72 27.49
C LYS A 389 -3.91 -16.48 26.24
N ALA A 390 -2.67 -16.95 26.21
CA ALA A 390 -2.20 -17.82 25.14
C ALA A 390 -2.99 -19.14 25.18
N LEU A 391 -4.08 -19.20 24.43
CA LEU A 391 -4.82 -20.43 24.17
C LEU A 391 -3.90 -21.35 23.37
N ASN A 392 -3.36 -22.38 24.03
CA ASN A 392 -2.65 -23.52 23.44
C ASN A 392 -1.33 -23.25 22.68
N HIS A 393 -0.93 -22.00 22.44
CA HIS A 393 0.34 -21.65 21.80
C HIS A 393 1.35 -21.16 22.84
N THR A 394 2.28 -22.02 23.23
CA THR A 394 3.40 -21.55 24.04
C THR A 394 4.30 -20.64 23.19
N LYS A 395 5.05 -19.71 23.80
CA LYS A 395 6.09 -18.91 23.10
C LYS A 395 7.03 -19.76 22.23
N LYS A 396 7.15 -21.06 22.53
CA LYS A 396 8.11 -21.96 21.91
C LYS A 396 7.68 -22.44 20.52
N ASP A 397 6.38 -22.33 20.18
CA ASP A 397 5.79 -22.94 18.98
C ASP A 397 5.27 -21.90 17.97
N ALA A 398 5.42 -20.61 18.27
CA ALA A 398 4.89 -19.52 17.46
C ALA A 398 5.94 -18.98 16.46
N HIS A 399 5.52 -18.82 15.20
CA HIS A 399 6.28 -18.21 14.11
C HIS A 399 5.49 -17.03 13.57
N PRO A 400 5.83 -15.79 13.96
CA PRO A 400 4.97 -14.65 13.71
C PRO A 400 4.98 -14.26 12.23
N VAL A 401 3.80 -13.94 11.72
CA VAL A 401 3.61 -13.40 10.38
C VAL A 401 4.16 -11.98 10.31
N TYR A 402 4.85 -11.71 9.22
CA TYR A 402 5.40 -10.41 8.87
C TYR A 402 4.32 -9.46 8.36
N LEU A 403 4.06 -8.35 9.06
CA LEU A 403 3.01 -7.39 8.66
C LEU A 403 3.50 -6.15 7.91
N ASN A 404 4.80 -5.84 7.94
CA ASN A 404 5.32 -4.67 7.22
C ASN A 404 5.08 -4.87 5.70
N LYS A 405 4.58 -3.84 5.01
CA LYS A 405 4.13 -3.98 3.60
C LYS A 405 5.17 -3.53 2.59
N GLN A 406 6.02 -2.60 2.97
CA GLN A 406 7.02 -2.01 2.09
C GLN A 406 8.19 -1.45 2.90
N THR A 407 9.33 -1.28 2.23
CA THR A 407 10.47 -0.50 2.72
C THR A 407 10.97 0.43 1.63
N ASN A 408 11.93 1.30 1.95
CA ASN A 408 12.58 2.16 0.97
C ASN A 408 14.04 1.72 0.80
N GLN A 409 14.40 1.31 -0.41
CA GLN A 409 15.73 0.80 -0.69
C GLN A 409 16.85 1.87 -0.58
N THR A 410 16.52 3.16 -0.61
CA THR A 410 17.55 4.23 -0.46
C THR A 410 18.22 4.20 0.91
N PHE A 411 17.64 3.49 1.87
CA PHE A 411 18.16 3.34 3.23
C PHE A 411 19.11 2.15 3.40
N PHE A 412 19.38 1.38 2.34
CA PHE A 412 20.33 0.28 2.38
C PHE A 412 21.64 0.69 1.71
N ASP A 413 22.72 0.40 2.40
CA ASP A 413 24.11 0.66 2.05
C ASP A 413 24.99 -0.53 2.43
N GLU A 414 26.30 -0.37 2.25
CA GLU A 414 27.30 -1.41 2.47
C GLU A 414 27.35 -1.96 3.91
N ASP A 415 26.97 -1.16 4.91
CA ASP A 415 26.93 -1.56 6.32
C ASP A 415 25.61 -2.21 6.74
N SER A 416 24.60 -2.18 5.87
CA SER A 416 23.23 -2.57 6.23
C SER A 416 23.12 -4.05 6.59
N LEU A 417 23.78 -4.93 5.84
CA LEU A 417 23.78 -6.37 6.16
C LEU A 417 24.44 -6.64 7.51
N SER A 418 25.52 -5.93 7.87
CA SER A 418 26.19 -6.06 9.17
C SER A 418 25.25 -5.71 10.33
N LYS A 419 24.51 -4.59 10.22
CA LYS A 419 23.50 -4.19 11.23
C LYS A 419 22.38 -5.21 11.36
N ILE A 420 21.87 -5.71 10.23
CA ILE A 420 20.84 -6.76 10.20
C ILE A 420 21.36 -8.03 10.91
N GLN A 421 22.59 -8.46 10.61
CA GLN A 421 23.22 -9.62 11.25
C GLN A 421 23.33 -9.44 12.76
N MET A 422 23.79 -8.28 13.23
CA MET A 422 23.89 -7.97 14.66
C MET A 422 22.52 -8.07 15.35
N PHE A 423 21.47 -7.52 14.73
CA PHE A 423 20.12 -7.59 15.27
C PHE A 423 19.59 -9.04 15.34
N MET A 424 19.75 -9.80 14.26
CA MET A 424 19.34 -11.21 14.18
C MET A 424 20.04 -12.06 15.23
N LYS A 425 21.34 -11.85 15.44
CA LYS A 425 22.14 -12.54 16.46
C LYS A 425 21.66 -12.18 17.87
N LYS A 426 21.39 -10.92 18.15
CA LYS A 426 20.98 -10.44 19.48
C LYS A 426 19.58 -10.92 19.87
N TYR A 427 18.57 -10.70 19.02
CA TYR A 427 17.18 -10.98 19.38
C TYR A 427 16.72 -12.38 19.00
N TYR A 428 17.05 -12.85 17.79
CA TYR A 428 16.64 -14.17 17.32
C TYR A 428 17.64 -15.26 17.67
N GLY A 429 18.89 -14.91 18.01
CA GLY A 429 19.93 -15.88 18.34
C GLY A 429 20.48 -16.63 17.15
N VAL A 430 20.42 -16.03 15.97
CA VAL A 430 20.87 -16.67 14.73
C VAL A 430 21.84 -15.79 13.97
N GLY A 431 22.89 -16.40 13.41
CA GLY A 431 23.59 -15.84 12.27
C GLY A 431 22.84 -16.21 11.00
N ILE A 432 22.73 -15.27 10.07
CA ILE A 432 22.07 -15.50 8.78
C ILE A 432 23.16 -15.70 7.71
N TYR A 433 22.96 -16.63 6.79
CA TYR A 433 23.68 -16.67 5.53
C TYR A 433 22.76 -16.06 4.46
N LEU A 434 23.28 -15.09 3.73
CA LEU A 434 22.68 -14.55 2.52
C LEU A 434 23.79 -14.49 1.47
N GLY A 435 23.73 -15.36 0.48
CA GLY A 435 24.84 -15.56 -0.43
C GLY A 435 24.46 -16.41 -1.64
N PRO A 436 25.43 -16.69 -2.54
CA PRO A 436 25.23 -17.67 -3.60
C PRO A 436 24.98 -19.06 -3.02
N LYS A 437 24.14 -19.84 -3.70
CA LYS A 437 23.84 -21.25 -3.39
C LYS A 437 24.96 -22.19 -3.81
#